data_AF-A0A818KWN6-F1
#
_entry.id   AF-A0A818KWN6-F1
#
_cell.length_a   1.000
_cell.length_b   1.000
_cell.length_c   1.000
_cell.angle_alpha   90.00
_cell.angle_beta   90.00
_cell.angle_gamma   90.00
#
_symmetry.space_group_name_H-M   'P 1'
#
loop_
_entity.id
_entity.type
_entity.pdbx_description
1 polymer ?
#
loop_
_entity_poly.entity_id
_entity_poly.type
_entity_poly.pdbx_seq_one_letter_code
_entity_poly.pdbx_strand_id
1 'polypeptide(L)'
;MFTKEQQIYYKEITEACVGSEEQKRTEAIASLTTETGLHQILPRLVLFISEGVKINLMQYNLAILIYLMRMTSALLENKSLYCEKYLHQLFPAIMSCILAKQHCVRPDTENHWALRDYAASRCAQMVKMFSANIHGLRNRIVRIFLSTFRSERLPLVTHYGALVGLCEMGQETIEELVFPIIRPLGDRVIKSLENTSLSPIDKITIDRINGVISKYIPIAYRTSRSSPD
;
A
#
# COMPACT_ATOMS: atom_id res chain seq x y z
N MET A 1 0.96 -10.86 -30.28
CA MET A 1 1.49 -12.20 -29.91
C MET A 1 2.91 -12.00 -29.43
N PHE A 2 3.32 -12.58 -28.30
CA PHE A 2 4.69 -12.38 -27.78
C PHE A 2 5.70 -13.14 -28.62
N THR A 3 6.87 -12.54 -28.87
CA THR A 3 8.01 -13.25 -29.44
C THR A 3 8.49 -14.33 -28.47
N LYS A 4 9.23 -15.32 -28.96
CA LYS A 4 9.81 -16.36 -28.08
C LYS A 4 10.71 -15.74 -27.01
N GLU A 5 11.51 -14.75 -27.37
CA GLU A 5 12.39 -14.01 -26.46
C GLU A 5 11.59 -13.29 -25.37
N GLN A 6 10.49 -12.62 -25.71
CA GLN A 6 9.61 -11.98 -24.73
C GLN A 6 8.95 -12.96 -23.76
N GLN A 7 8.64 -14.17 -24.21
CA GLN A 7 8.08 -15.21 -23.34
C GLN A 7 9.12 -15.74 -22.35
N ILE A 8 10.35 -15.96 -22.83
CA ILE A 8 11.48 -16.39 -21.99
C ILE A 8 11.78 -15.31 -20.95
N TYR A 9 11.92 -14.06 -21.39
CA TYR A 9 12.13 -12.92 -20.51
C TYR A 9 11.03 -12.79 -19.45
N TYR A 10 9.76 -12.87 -19.85
CA TYR A 10 8.63 -12.80 -18.92
C TYR A 10 8.70 -13.91 -17.85
N LYS A 11 9.07 -15.12 -18.24
CA LYS A 11 9.21 -16.23 -17.30
C LYS A 11 10.36 -15.98 -16.33
N GLU A 12 11.54 -15.66 -16.84
CA GLU A 12 12.73 -15.43 -16.02
C GLU A 12 12.54 -14.26 -15.04
N ILE A 13 11.95 -13.15 -15.50
CA ILE A 13 11.75 -11.97 -14.66
C ILE A 13 10.73 -12.23 -13.55
N THR A 14 9.64 -12.97 -13.85
CA THR A 14 8.62 -13.28 -12.84
C THR A 14 9.13 -14.28 -11.82
N GLU A 15 9.88 -15.30 -12.23
CA GLU A 15 10.53 -16.27 -11.34
C GLU A 15 11.60 -15.60 -10.48
N ALA A 16 12.44 -14.73 -11.05
CA ALA A 16 13.48 -14.02 -10.32
C ALA A 16 12.92 -13.03 -9.30
N CYS A 17 11.86 -12.29 -9.64
CA CYS A 17 11.24 -11.33 -8.72
C CYS A 17 10.66 -11.99 -7.46
N VAL A 18 10.14 -13.22 -7.57
CA VAL A 18 9.51 -13.95 -6.45
C VAL A 18 10.38 -15.09 -5.90
N GLY A 19 11.58 -15.26 -6.46
CA GLY A 19 12.52 -16.32 -6.10
C GLY A 19 13.19 -16.10 -4.73
N SER A 20 13.87 -17.14 -4.25
CA SER A 20 14.59 -17.13 -2.98
C SER A 20 15.90 -16.33 -3.01
N GLU A 21 16.56 -16.24 -4.16
CA GLU A 21 17.85 -15.57 -4.33
C GLU A 21 17.71 -14.03 -4.35
N GLU A 22 18.24 -13.33 -3.32
CA GLU A 22 18.17 -11.86 -3.23
C GLU A 22 18.90 -11.15 -4.38
N GLN A 23 20.03 -11.70 -4.84
CA GLN A 23 20.80 -11.11 -5.93
C GLN A 23 19.96 -11.08 -7.22
N LYS A 24 19.42 -12.23 -7.64
CA LYS A 24 18.55 -12.33 -8.81
C LYS A 24 17.31 -11.45 -8.68
N ARG A 25 16.71 -11.35 -7.48
CA ARG A 25 15.59 -10.45 -7.23
C ARG A 25 15.97 -8.99 -7.43
N THR A 26 17.14 -8.57 -6.95
CA THR A 26 17.61 -7.19 -7.08
C THR A 26 17.90 -6.84 -8.53
N GLU A 27 18.55 -7.74 -9.27
CA GLU A 27 18.81 -7.59 -10.71
C GLU A 27 17.50 -7.53 -11.50
N ALA A 28 16.53 -8.39 -11.18
CA ALA A 28 15.22 -8.39 -11.83
C ALA A 28 14.46 -7.07 -11.59
N ILE A 29 14.46 -6.56 -10.36
CA ILE A 29 13.84 -5.28 -10.03
C ILE A 29 14.53 -4.12 -10.78
N ALA A 30 15.86 -4.10 -10.82
CA ALA A 30 16.60 -3.08 -11.55
C ALA A 30 16.26 -3.10 -13.05
N SER A 31 16.22 -4.30 -13.65
CA SER A 31 15.82 -4.50 -15.04
C SER A 31 14.42 -3.95 -15.32
N LEU A 32 13.43 -4.25 -14.46
CA LEU A 32 12.06 -3.72 -14.60
C LEU A 32 12.00 -2.19 -14.56
N THR A 33 12.88 -1.54 -13.80
CA THR A 33 12.95 -0.09 -13.68
C THR A 33 13.59 0.59 -14.91
N THR A 34 14.56 -0.05 -15.57
CA THR A 34 15.37 0.57 -16.63
C THR A 34 15.02 0.14 -18.05
N GLU A 35 14.48 -1.06 -18.23
CA GLU A 35 14.30 -1.66 -19.55
C GLU A 35 13.16 -1.01 -20.35
N THR A 36 13.45 -0.58 -21.57
CA THR A 36 12.49 0.19 -22.41
C THR A 36 11.59 -0.70 -23.29
N GLY A 37 12.00 -1.94 -23.54
CA GLY A 37 11.30 -2.91 -24.40
C GLY A 37 10.08 -3.59 -23.75
N LEU A 38 9.71 -3.25 -22.51
CA LEU A 38 8.73 -4.02 -21.73
C LEU A 38 7.27 -3.72 -22.06
N HIS A 39 6.99 -2.74 -22.92
CA HIS A 39 5.64 -2.28 -23.27
C HIS A 39 4.68 -3.41 -23.64
N GLN A 40 5.14 -4.38 -24.44
CA GLN A 40 4.29 -5.48 -24.88
C GLN A 40 4.00 -6.48 -23.75
N ILE A 41 4.93 -6.62 -22.79
CA ILE A 41 4.85 -7.58 -21.69
C ILE A 41 4.10 -7.00 -20.49
N LEU A 42 4.10 -5.67 -20.34
CA LEU A 42 3.47 -4.92 -19.24
C LEU A 42 2.05 -5.40 -18.86
N PRO A 43 1.09 -5.63 -19.79
CA PRO A 43 -0.23 -6.13 -19.41
C PRO A 43 -0.16 -7.47 -18.65
N ARG A 44 0.77 -8.37 -19.02
CA ARG A 44 0.92 -9.65 -18.31
C ARG A 44 1.62 -9.49 -16.97
N LEU A 45 2.58 -8.56 -16.85
CA LEU A 45 3.21 -8.25 -15.56
C LEU A 45 2.20 -7.67 -14.57
N VAL A 46 1.32 -6.76 -15.02
CA VAL A 46 0.24 -6.24 -14.18
C VAL A 46 -0.73 -7.34 -13.78
N LEU A 47 -1.12 -8.21 -14.71
CA LEU A 47 -1.98 -9.36 -14.40
C LEU A 47 -1.33 -10.26 -13.35
N PHE A 48 -0.06 -10.62 -13.55
CA PHE A 48 0.73 -11.43 -12.62
C PHE A 48 0.76 -10.82 -11.21
N ILE A 49 0.99 -9.51 -11.10
CA ILE A 49 0.96 -8.79 -9.82
C ILE A 49 -0.43 -8.89 -9.20
N SER A 50 -1.48 -8.55 -9.95
CA SER A 50 -2.83 -8.47 -9.40
C SER A 50 -3.40 -9.82 -8.96
N GLU A 51 -3.19 -10.88 -9.73
CA GLU A 51 -3.62 -12.23 -9.37
C GLU A 51 -2.70 -12.82 -8.29
N GLY A 52 -1.39 -12.54 -8.37
CA GLY A 52 -0.43 -12.91 -7.34
C GLY A 52 -0.81 -12.34 -5.98
N VAL A 53 -1.21 -11.07 -5.90
CA VAL A 53 -1.67 -10.47 -4.64
C VAL A 53 -2.91 -11.17 -4.11
N LYS A 54 -3.91 -11.44 -4.96
CA LYS A 54 -5.14 -12.16 -4.54
C LYS A 54 -4.82 -13.54 -3.97
N ILE A 55 -4.01 -14.34 -4.67
CA ILE A 55 -3.65 -15.69 -4.26
C ILE A 55 -2.84 -15.67 -2.96
N ASN A 56 -1.84 -14.81 -2.86
CA ASN A 56 -0.94 -14.78 -1.72
C ASN A 56 -1.56 -14.13 -0.47
N LEU A 57 -2.61 -13.32 -0.62
CA LEU A 57 -3.45 -12.90 0.50
C LEU A 57 -4.24 -14.09 1.08
N MET A 58 -4.78 -14.96 0.24
CA MET A 58 -5.52 -16.16 0.68
C MET A 58 -4.58 -17.20 1.30
N GLN A 59 -3.36 -17.29 0.80
CA GLN A 59 -2.33 -18.19 1.31
C GLN A 59 -1.53 -17.61 2.48
N TYR A 60 -1.77 -16.35 2.85
CA TYR A 60 -1.04 -15.65 3.91
C TYR A 60 0.49 -15.64 3.70
N ASN A 61 0.93 -15.49 2.45
CA ASN A 61 2.36 -15.48 2.09
C ASN A 61 2.90 -14.05 2.03
N LEU A 62 3.31 -13.54 3.19
CA LEU A 62 3.81 -12.17 3.35
C LEU A 62 5.02 -11.87 2.47
N ALA A 63 5.95 -12.81 2.31
CA ALA A 63 7.16 -12.60 1.53
C ALA A 63 6.85 -12.31 0.06
N ILE A 64 5.97 -13.09 -0.56
CA ILE A 64 5.57 -12.89 -1.95
C ILE A 64 4.81 -11.57 -2.10
N LEU A 65 3.94 -11.21 -1.15
CA LEU A 65 3.24 -9.91 -1.18
C LEU A 65 4.23 -8.74 -1.19
N ILE A 66 5.30 -8.80 -0.38
CA ILE A 66 6.37 -7.79 -0.38
C ILE A 66 7.04 -7.72 -1.76
N TYR A 67 7.38 -8.86 -2.36
CA TYR A 67 8.02 -8.90 -3.67
C TYR A 67 7.14 -8.35 -4.78
N LEU A 68 5.84 -8.67 -4.78
CA LEU A 68 4.89 -8.12 -5.73
C LEU A 68 4.72 -6.60 -5.59
N MET A 69 4.76 -6.07 -4.36
CA MET A 69 4.75 -4.63 -4.14
C MET A 69 6.04 -3.96 -4.61
N ARG A 70 7.22 -4.58 -4.39
CA ARG A 70 8.51 -4.08 -4.94
C ARG A 70 8.49 -4.07 -6.46
N MET A 71 7.97 -5.13 -7.07
CA MET A 71 7.77 -5.23 -8.52
C MET A 71 6.84 -4.12 -9.03
N THR A 72 5.75 -3.84 -8.31
CA THR A 72 4.85 -2.72 -8.64
C THR A 72 5.57 -1.37 -8.61
N SER A 73 6.43 -1.14 -7.60
CA SER A 73 7.25 0.08 -7.53
C SER A 73 8.18 0.21 -8.74
N ALA A 74 8.87 -0.86 -9.10
CA ALA A 74 9.81 -0.88 -10.22
C ALA A 74 9.13 -0.48 -11.54
N LEU A 75 7.93 -1.03 -11.79
CA LEU A 75 7.14 -0.70 -12.97
C LEU A 75 6.68 0.77 -12.98
N LEU A 76 6.31 1.32 -11.82
CA LEU A 76 5.87 2.72 -11.71
C LEU A 76 7.02 3.72 -11.84
N GLU A 77 8.23 3.34 -11.44
CA GLU A 77 9.44 4.17 -11.56
C GLU A 77 10.00 4.18 -12.99
N ASN A 78 9.67 3.17 -13.80
CA ASN A 78 10.08 3.09 -15.19
C ASN A 78 9.30 4.08 -16.07
N LYS A 79 9.92 5.25 -16.33
CA LYS A 79 9.35 6.32 -17.16
C LYS A 79 9.06 5.92 -18.61
N SER A 80 9.67 4.84 -19.09
CA SER A 80 9.36 4.34 -20.42
C SER A 80 7.98 3.71 -20.48
N LEU A 81 7.41 3.24 -19.36
CA LEU A 81 6.16 2.48 -19.33
C LEU A 81 4.92 3.36 -19.14
N TYR A 82 3.91 3.15 -19.97
CA TYR A 82 2.62 3.80 -19.83
C TYR A 82 1.69 3.02 -18.87
N CYS A 83 2.01 3.06 -17.57
CA CYS A 83 1.24 2.35 -16.52
C CYS A 83 -0.18 2.89 -16.33
N GLU A 84 -0.49 4.10 -16.81
CA GLU A 84 -1.78 4.78 -16.63
C GLU A 84 -2.97 3.90 -17.06
N LYS A 85 -2.83 3.16 -18.18
CA LYS A 85 -3.87 2.26 -18.70
C LYS A 85 -4.23 1.12 -17.74
N TYR A 86 -3.33 0.76 -16.83
CA TYR A 86 -3.44 -0.43 -15.99
C TYR A 86 -3.71 -0.10 -14.51
N LEU A 87 -3.87 1.18 -14.17
CA LEU A 87 -4.11 1.62 -12.80
C LEU A 87 -5.37 1.04 -12.18
N HIS A 88 -6.41 0.81 -12.99
CA HIS A 88 -7.65 0.17 -12.56
C HIS A 88 -7.44 -1.25 -11.99
N GLN A 89 -6.34 -1.91 -12.34
CA GLN A 89 -5.97 -3.24 -11.86
C GLN A 89 -4.91 -3.18 -10.75
N LEU A 90 -3.94 -2.25 -10.85
CA LEU A 90 -2.90 -2.07 -9.84
C LEU A 90 -3.42 -1.46 -8.54
N PHE A 91 -4.30 -0.44 -8.60
CA PHE A 91 -4.85 0.18 -7.38
C PHE A 91 -5.57 -0.83 -6.49
N PRO A 92 -6.50 -1.67 -6.97
CA PRO A 92 -7.14 -2.69 -6.13
C PRO A 92 -6.15 -3.68 -5.49
N ALA A 93 -5.08 -4.06 -6.19
CA ALA A 93 -4.05 -4.93 -5.64
C ALA A 93 -3.31 -4.26 -4.46
N ILE A 94 -2.88 -3.01 -4.66
CA ILE A 94 -2.20 -2.23 -3.61
C ILE A 94 -3.15 -1.96 -2.43
N MET A 95 -4.40 -1.58 -2.70
CA MET A 95 -5.41 -1.34 -1.66
C MET A 95 -5.68 -2.60 -0.83
N SER A 96 -5.66 -3.79 -1.46
CA SER A 96 -5.76 -5.05 -0.73
C SER A 96 -4.59 -5.24 0.23
N CYS A 97 -3.35 -4.96 -0.18
CA CYS A 97 -2.17 -5.02 0.71
C CYS A 97 -2.19 -3.98 1.84
N ILE A 98 -2.91 -2.86 1.67
CA ILE A 98 -3.04 -1.84 2.72
C ILE A 98 -4.15 -2.24 3.71
N LEU A 99 -5.29 -2.71 3.21
CA LEU A 99 -6.54 -2.81 3.97
C LEU A 99 -6.93 -4.23 4.38
N ALA A 100 -6.28 -5.28 3.86
CA ALA A 100 -6.62 -6.65 4.21
C ALA A 100 -6.59 -6.86 5.73
N LYS A 101 -7.46 -7.73 6.24
CA LYS A 101 -7.57 -8.00 7.68
C LYS A 101 -6.34 -8.75 8.20
N GLN A 102 -5.75 -9.59 7.36
CA GLN A 102 -4.64 -10.48 7.70
C GLN A 102 -3.76 -10.73 6.47
N HIS A 103 -2.44 -10.78 6.67
CA HIS A 103 -1.44 -10.99 5.61
C HIS A 103 -0.56 -12.22 5.83
N CYS A 104 -0.55 -12.75 7.05
CA CYS A 104 0.31 -13.83 7.51
C CYS A 104 -0.46 -14.70 8.51
N VAL A 105 -0.01 -15.94 8.73
CA VAL A 105 -0.65 -16.86 9.68
C VAL A 105 -0.44 -16.40 11.12
N ARG A 106 0.67 -15.73 11.41
CA ARG A 106 1.06 -15.24 12.75
C ARG A 106 1.29 -13.71 12.74
N PRO A 107 0.24 -12.89 12.94
CA PRO A 107 0.33 -11.43 12.83
C PRO A 107 1.12 -10.77 13.97
N ASP A 108 1.32 -11.50 15.05
CA ASP A 108 2.06 -11.10 16.24
C ASP A 108 3.59 -11.17 16.07
N THR A 109 4.07 -12.03 15.17
CA THR A 109 5.52 -12.29 14.98
C THR A 109 6.04 -11.82 13.63
N GLU A 110 5.20 -11.85 12.59
CA GLU A 110 5.61 -11.44 11.24
C GLU A 110 5.39 -9.95 11.01
N ASN A 111 6.36 -9.30 10.35
CA ASN A 111 6.33 -7.85 10.11
C ASN A 111 5.42 -7.45 8.94
N HIS A 112 4.13 -7.73 9.05
CA HIS A 112 3.14 -7.29 8.07
C HIS A 112 2.95 -5.76 8.04
N TRP A 113 3.43 -5.05 9.07
CA TRP A 113 3.37 -3.58 9.16
C TRP A 113 4.18 -2.95 8.04
N ALA A 114 5.39 -3.45 7.79
CA ALA A 114 6.25 -2.96 6.71
C ALA A 114 5.59 -3.08 5.33
N LEU A 115 4.85 -4.16 5.07
CA LEU A 115 4.09 -4.30 3.82
C LEU A 115 3.01 -3.21 3.70
N ARG A 116 2.25 -2.96 4.77
CA ARG A 116 1.19 -1.94 4.77
C ARG A 116 1.77 -0.55 4.55
N ASP A 117 2.85 -0.20 5.26
CA ASP A 117 3.51 1.11 5.15
C ASP A 117 4.08 1.30 3.74
N TYR A 118 4.75 0.29 3.21
CA TYR A 118 5.29 0.32 1.85
C TYR A 118 4.18 0.46 0.80
N ALA A 119 3.12 -0.33 0.90
CA ALA A 119 1.98 -0.27 -0.02
C ALA A 119 1.26 1.09 0.06
N ALA A 120 1.10 1.65 1.26
CA ALA A 120 0.52 2.99 1.47
C ALA A 120 1.37 4.08 0.79
N SER A 121 2.70 4.03 0.96
CA SER A 121 3.63 4.95 0.30
C SER A 121 3.54 4.84 -1.23
N ARG A 122 3.50 3.62 -1.79
CA ARG A 122 3.32 3.41 -3.25
C ARG A 122 1.97 3.93 -3.73
N CYS A 123 0.90 3.71 -2.96
CA CYS A 123 -0.43 4.23 -3.29
C CYS A 123 -0.43 5.77 -3.36
N ALA A 124 0.14 6.44 -2.36
CA ALA A 124 0.26 7.89 -2.35
C ALA A 124 1.09 8.42 -3.53
N GLN A 125 2.21 7.76 -3.84
CA GLN A 125 3.04 8.09 -5.01
C GLN A 125 2.22 7.99 -6.31
N MET A 126 1.45 6.91 -6.49
CA MET A 126 0.58 6.77 -7.67
C MET A 126 -0.50 7.85 -7.73
N VAL A 127 -1.15 8.16 -6.61
CA VAL A 127 -2.14 9.25 -6.60
C VAL A 127 -1.47 10.55 -7.02
N LYS A 128 -0.29 10.88 -6.49
CA LYS A 128 0.45 12.10 -6.86
C LYS A 128 0.83 12.12 -8.34
N MET A 129 1.25 10.99 -8.90
CA MET A 129 1.66 10.90 -10.31
C MET A 129 0.49 11.03 -11.29
N PHE A 130 -0.68 10.49 -10.95
CA PHE A 130 -1.78 10.35 -11.91
C PHE A 130 -3.01 11.21 -11.60
N SER A 131 -3.09 11.90 -10.46
CA SER A 131 -4.26 12.71 -10.10
C SER A 131 -4.51 13.90 -11.04
N ALA A 132 -3.47 14.40 -11.72
CA ALA A 132 -3.60 15.47 -12.70
C ALA A 132 -4.28 15.00 -13.99
N ASN A 133 -4.05 13.74 -14.39
CA ASN A 133 -4.57 13.17 -15.63
C ASN A 133 -5.91 12.46 -15.42
N ILE A 134 -6.10 11.84 -14.25
CA ILE A 134 -7.28 11.02 -13.94
C ILE A 134 -8.19 11.79 -12.99
N HIS A 135 -9.23 12.38 -13.56
CA HIS A 135 -10.23 13.12 -12.81
C HIS A 135 -10.86 12.27 -11.69
N GLY A 136 -10.82 12.80 -10.46
CA GLY A 136 -11.42 12.16 -9.30
C GLY A 136 -10.67 10.94 -8.74
N LEU A 137 -9.45 10.62 -9.23
CA LEU A 137 -8.64 9.52 -8.70
C LEU A 137 -8.39 9.66 -7.20
N ARG A 138 -7.85 10.82 -6.78
CA ARG A 138 -7.60 11.16 -5.36
C ARG A 138 -8.87 10.94 -4.53
N ASN A 139 -10.00 11.50 -4.99
CA ASN A 139 -11.28 11.41 -4.31
C ASN A 139 -11.77 9.97 -4.16
N ARG A 140 -11.57 9.11 -5.17
CA ARG A 140 -11.94 7.69 -5.11
C ARG A 140 -11.12 6.95 -4.07
N ILE A 141 -9.81 7.15 -4.04
CA ILE A 141 -8.91 6.49 -3.07
C ILE A 141 -9.19 6.97 -1.64
N VAL A 142 -9.30 8.28 -1.45
CA VAL A 142 -9.67 8.89 -0.16
C VAL A 142 -11.00 8.34 0.36
N ARG A 143 -12.03 8.24 -0.49
CA ARG A 143 -13.33 7.69 -0.08
C ARG A 143 -13.21 6.26 0.43
N ILE A 144 -12.37 5.43 -0.20
CA ILE A 144 -12.14 4.06 0.26
C ILE A 144 -11.50 4.08 1.66
N PHE A 145 -10.42 4.86 1.88
CA PHE A 145 -9.83 4.98 3.21
C PHE A 145 -10.81 5.50 4.25
N LEU A 146 -11.54 6.58 3.97
CA LEU A 146 -12.52 7.15 4.91
C LEU A 146 -13.67 6.20 5.22
N SER A 147 -14.11 5.38 4.24
CA SER A 147 -15.15 4.38 4.46
C SER A 147 -14.75 3.32 5.50
N THR A 148 -13.45 3.06 5.67
CA THR A 148 -12.98 2.09 6.67
C THR A 148 -13.30 2.59 8.08
N PHE A 149 -13.09 3.87 8.37
CA PHE A 149 -13.34 4.46 9.69
C PHE A 149 -14.81 4.52 10.08
N ARG A 150 -15.72 4.46 9.09
CA ARG A 150 -17.17 4.39 9.32
C ARG A 150 -17.65 3.01 9.76
N SER A 151 -16.86 1.96 9.54
CA SER A 151 -17.21 0.59 9.91
C SER A 151 -16.62 0.23 11.27
N GLU A 152 -17.48 -0.18 12.20
CA GLU A 152 -17.05 -0.70 13.51
C GLU A 152 -16.66 -2.18 13.47
N ARG A 153 -17.04 -2.89 12.40
CA ARG A 153 -16.76 -4.33 12.23
C ARG A 153 -15.36 -4.63 11.69
N LEU A 154 -14.62 -3.60 11.29
CA LEU A 154 -13.27 -3.76 10.76
C LEU A 154 -12.25 -3.82 11.90
N PRO A 155 -11.23 -4.68 11.79
CA PRO A 155 -10.18 -4.78 12.80
C PRO A 155 -9.33 -3.50 12.82
N LEU A 156 -8.73 -3.20 13.98
CA LEU A 156 -7.85 -2.03 14.16
C LEU A 156 -6.70 -2.02 13.14
N VAL A 157 -6.23 -3.19 12.71
CA VAL A 157 -5.15 -3.31 11.72
C VAL A 157 -5.55 -2.72 10.36
N THR A 158 -6.82 -2.84 9.96
CA THR A 158 -7.33 -2.21 8.74
C THR A 158 -7.42 -0.69 8.90
N HIS A 159 -7.83 -0.21 10.08
CA HIS A 159 -7.83 1.23 10.38
C HIS A 159 -6.43 1.82 10.36
N TYR A 160 -5.43 1.11 10.89
CA TYR A 160 -4.02 1.49 10.79
C TYR A 160 -3.61 1.67 9.32
N GLY A 161 -3.87 0.69 8.45
CA GLY A 161 -3.53 0.78 7.04
C GLY A 161 -4.18 1.97 6.34
N ALA A 162 -5.45 2.24 6.63
CA ALA A 162 -6.15 3.41 6.09
C ALA A 162 -5.60 4.74 6.62
N LEU A 163 -5.20 4.79 7.89
CA LEU A 163 -4.62 5.98 8.52
C LEU A 163 -3.27 6.32 7.88
N VAL A 164 -2.38 5.32 7.76
CA VAL A 164 -1.08 5.49 7.09
C VAL A 164 -1.29 5.89 5.63
N GLY A 165 -2.22 5.25 4.93
CA GLY A 165 -2.61 5.61 3.57
C GLY A 165 -2.96 7.09 3.42
N LEU A 166 -3.82 7.63 4.31
CA LEU A 166 -4.17 9.06 4.30
C LEU A 166 -2.98 9.96 4.66
N CYS A 167 -2.16 9.58 5.65
CA CYS A 167 -1.00 10.38 6.06
C CYS A 167 0.05 10.49 4.95
N GLU A 168 0.28 9.43 4.19
CA GLU A 168 1.24 9.41 3.07
C GLU A 168 0.79 10.28 1.88
N MET A 169 -0.50 10.61 1.77
CA MET A 169 -1.03 11.49 0.70
C MET A 169 -0.63 12.96 0.87
N GLY A 170 -0.05 13.34 2.01
CA GLY A 170 0.52 14.66 2.25
C GLY A 170 -0.28 15.52 3.23
N GLN A 171 0.28 16.69 3.54
CA GLN A 171 -0.17 17.53 4.64
C GLN A 171 -1.59 18.06 4.50
N GLU A 172 -1.98 18.53 3.30
CA GLU A 172 -3.34 19.00 3.04
C GLU A 172 -4.39 17.92 3.35
N THR A 173 -4.10 16.66 2.99
CA THR A 173 -4.96 15.51 3.32
C THR A 173 -5.03 15.27 4.84
N ILE A 174 -3.93 15.49 5.57
CA ILE A 174 -3.90 15.34 7.02
C ILE A 174 -4.82 16.37 7.68
N GLU A 175 -4.71 17.64 7.28
CA GLU A 175 -5.49 18.74 7.85
C GLU A 175 -6.98 18.61 7.53
N GLU A 176 -7.32 18.32 6.27
CA GLU A 176 -8.70 18.25 5.80
C GLU A 176 -9.40 16.97 6.28
N LEU A 177 -8.70 15.83 6.24
CA LEU A 177 -9.34 14.50 6.33
C LEU A 177 -8.91 13.70 7.55
N VAL A 178 -7.69 13.88 8.05
CA VAL A 178 -7.19 13.13 9.22
C VAL A 178 -7.61 13.80 10.54
N PHE A 179 -7.59 15.13 10.64
CA PHE A 179 -8.03 15.85 11.85
C PHE A 179 -9.45 15.49 12.31
N PRO A 180 -10.47 15.42 11.43
CA PRO A 180 -11.82 15.03 11.85
C PRO A 180 -11.94 13.58 12.34
N ILE A 181 -11.07 12.67 11.86
CA ILE A 181 -11.14 11.23 12.21
C ILE A 181 -10.31 10.85 13.44
N ILE A 182 -9.34 11.67 13.85
CA ILE A 182 -8.44 11.34 14.97
C ILE A 182 -9.20 11.16 16.27
N ARG A 183 -10.14 12.07 16.58
CA ARG A 183 -10.93 11.97 17.81
C ARG A 183 -11.79 10.70 17.89
N PRO A 184 -12.65 10.39 16.89
CA PRO A 184 -13.43 9.15 16.93
C PRO A 184 -12.54 7.90 16.86
N LEU A 185 -11.39 7.94 16.18
CA LEU A 185 -10.43 6.84 16.22
C LEU A 185 -9.82 6.66 17.62
N GLY A 186 -9.45 7.75 18.28
CA GLY A 186 -8.93 7.76 19.66
C GLY A 186 -9.93 7.18 20.65
N ASP A 187 -11.19 7.60 20.58
CA ASP A 187 -12.25 7.06 21.43
C ASP A 187 -12.42 5.54 21.24
N ARG A 188 -12.28 5.05 19.99
CA ARG A 188 -12.31 3.60 19.70
C ARG A 188 -11.10 2.86 20.26
N VAL A 189 -9.92 3.46 20.16
CA VAL A 189 -8.68 2.90 20.75
C VAL A 189 -8.82 2.80 22.27
N ILE A 190 -9.32 3.84 22.93
CA ILE A 190 -9.53 3.87 24.38
C ILE A 190 -10.53 2.78 24.80
N LYS A 191 -11.70 2.70 24.14
CA LYS A 191 -12.67 1.62 24.40
C LYS A 191 -12.09 0.23 24.20
N SER A 192 -11.21 0.06 23.21
CA SER A 192 -10.52 -1.21 23.00
C SER A 192 -9.57 -1.54 24.15
N LEU A 193 -8.87 -0.53 24.71
CA LEU A 193 -7.96 -0.68 25.85
C LEU A 193 -8.68 -1.02 27.16
N GLU A 194 -9.92 -0.55 27.34
CA GLU A 194 -10.76 -0.83 28.51
C GLU A 194 -11.30 -2.26 28.53
N ASN A 195 -11.31 -2.96 27.39
CA ASN A 195 -11.75 -4.36 27.32
C ASN A 195 -10.69 -5.31 27.90
N THR A 196 -11.05 -6.03 28.96
CA THR A 196 -10.16 -6.94 29.74
C THR A 196 -9.49 -8.05 28.92
N SER A 197 -9.97 -8.35 27.70
CA SER A 197 -9.45 -9.40 26.82
C SER A 197 -8.89 -8.87 25.50
N LEU A 198 -7.98 -7.88 25.54
CA LEU A 198 -7.27 -7.40 24.35
C LEU A 198 -6.36 -8.48 23.75
N SER A 199 -6.49 -8.70 22.44
CA SER A 199 -5.54 -9.52 21.70
C SER A 199 -4.15 -8.85 21.69
N PRO A 200 -3.06 -9.64 21.62
CA PRO A 200 -1.70 -9.08 21.53
C PRO A 200 -1.51 -8.22 20.27
N ILE A 201 -2.19 -8.58 19.18
CA ILE A 201 -2.15 -7.85 17.91
C ILE A 201 -2.80 -6.47 18.06
N ASP A 202 -3.94 -6.38 18.76
CA ASP A 202 -4.60 -5.09 18.99
C ASP A 202 -3.72 -4.15 19.81
N LYS A 203 -2.99 -4.66 20.81
CA LYS A 203 -2.04 -3.85 21.59
C LYS A 203 -0.93 -3.27 20.70
N ILE A 204 -0.31 -4.10 19.86
CA ILE A 204 0.72 -3.64 18.90
C ILE A 204 0.11 -2.64 17.92
N THR A 205 -1.10 -2.89 17.45
CA THR A 205 -1.80 -2.00 16.51
C THR A 205 -2.04 -0.62 17.11
N ILE A 206 -2.50 -0.57 18.35
CA ILE A 206 -2.77 0.67 19.07
C ILE A 206 -1.48 1.48 19.24
N ASP A 207 -0.40 0.83 19.64
CA ASP A 207 0.93 1.48 19.75
C ASP A 207 1.38 2.07 18.41
N ARG A 208 1.20 1.32 17.31
CA ARG A 208 1.50 1.79 15.96
C ARG A 208 0.63 2.96 15.52
N ILE A 209 -0.68 2.93 15.81
CA ILE A 209 -1.59 4.05 15.52
C ILE A 209 -1.13 5.30 16.28
N ASN A 210 -0.80 5.18 17.56
CA ASN A 210 -0.28 6.28 18.37
C ASN A 210 1.05 6.82 17.84
N GLY A 211 1.93 5.95 17.35
CA GLY A 211 3.17 6.32 16.69
C GLY A 211 2.94 7.14 15.42
N VAL A 212 1.99 6.75 14.57
CA VAL A 212 1.62 7.50 13.35
C VAL A 212 1.04 8.87 13.71
N ILE A 213 0.09 8.91 14.66
CA ILE A 213 -0.52 10.14 15.18
C ILE A 213 0.58 11.10 15.67
N SER A 214 1.50 10.61 16.51
CA SER A 214 2.58 11.41 17.09
C SER A 214 3.59 11.89 16.04
N LYS A 215 3.78 11.15 14.95
CA LYS A 215 4.69 11.51 13.85
C LYS A 215 4.12 12.59 12.95
N TYR A 216 2.89 12.42 12.45
CA TYR A 216 2.35 13.26 11.37
C TYR A 216 1.57 14.48 11.86
N ILE A 217 0.87 14.39 12.99
CA ILE A 217 -0.04 15.45 13.44
C ILE A 217 0.69 16.68 13.96
N PRO A 218 1.75 16.58 14.78
CA PRO A 218 2.47 17.77 15.25
C PRO A 218 3.10 18.57 14.11
N ILE A 219 3.54 17.88 13.05
CA ILE A 219 4.12 18.51 11.85
C ILE A 219 3.04 19.29 11.11
N ALA A 220 1.90 18.66 10.83
CA ALA A 220 0.77 19.32 10.18
C ALA A 220 0.25 20.52 11.00
N TYR A 221 0.10 20.35 12.32
CA TYR A 221 -0.40 21.40 13.21
C TYR A 221 0.54 22.61 13.33
N ARG A 222 1.87 22.40 13.30
CA ARG A 222 2.83 23.51 13.31
C ARG A 222 2.79 24.32 12.02
N THR A 223 2.66 23.64 10.89
CA THR A 223 2.65 24.28 9.58
C THR A 223 1.32 25.00 9.31
N SER A 224 0.19 24.48 9.79
CA SER A 224 -1.12 25.15 9.66
C SER A 224 -1.18 26.49 10.42
N ARG A 225 -0.36 26.69 11.46
CA ARG A 225 -0.21 27.96 12.19
C ARG A 225 0.76 28.95 11.52
N SER A 226 1.62 28.50 10.61
CA SER A 226 2.61 29.36 9.94
C SER A 226 2.09 30.01 8.65
N SER A 227 0.90 29.65 8.18
CA SER A 227 0.18 30.40 7.15
C SER A 227 -0.44 31.64 7.81
N PRO A 228 -0.02 32.88 7.47
CA PRO A 228 -0.64 34.09 8.02
C PRO A 228 -2.08 34.21 7.52
N ASP A 229 -2.94 34.74 8.38
CA ASP A 229 -4.31 35.19 8.07
C ASP A 229 -4.39 36.12 6.84
#